data_AF-A0A060LQS3-F1
#
_entry.id   AF-A0A060LQS3-F1
#
_cell.length_a   1.000
_cell.length_b   1.000
_cell.length_c   1.000
_cell.angle_alpha   90.00
_cell.angle_beta   90.00
_cell.angle_gamma   90.00
#
_symmetry.space_group_name_H-M   'P 1'
#
loop_
_entity.id
_entity.type
_entity.pdbx_description
1 polymer ?
#
loop_
_entity_poly.entity_id
_entity_poly.type
_entity_poly.pdbx_seq_one_letter_code
_entity_poly.pdbx_strand_id
1 'polypeptide(L)'
;MRSFEQRIKRSFLFIAFGLSWSMVALLLARPDLPPQYFLFFACLAPAVSAVIVHESTTNHSLAHSLFLTAKPTPAWVLSLFIPFVFFGLYIISFPNEFGVFHQWWFYLFFITAFLEIGWRGFFQKELEVPSFWLSSITIGVLMACWATPILVVFFGLSDFHLLAFAFFFLLIAAPSTFLISLTKSLFPSTILNGFLLYLLTLLFTHSDMLVVFFALLLMLNGITMLAHAVFPHYFTHAFIAKRK
;
A
#
# COMPACT_ATOMS: atom_id res chain seq x y z
N MET A 1 6.16 -27.03 -11.53
CA MET A 1 5.25 -25.93 -11.09
C MET A 1 5.95 -24.91 -10.19
N ARG A 2 6.59 -25.31 -9.07
CA ARG A 2 7.32 -24.38 -8.17
C ARG A 2 8.35 -23.44 -8.82
N SER A 3 9.07 -23.86 -9.85
CA SER A 3 10.07 -23.02 -10.53
C SER A 3 9.45 -21.88 -11.35
N PHE A 4 8.26 -22.11 -11.92
CA PHE A 4 7.53 -21.11 -12.70
C PHE A 4 6.89 -20.07 -11.78
N GLU A 5 6.24 -20.49 -10.69
CA GLU A 5 5.68 -19.59 -9.66
C GLU A 5 6.76 -18.70 -9.03
N GLN A 6 7.94 -19.28 -8.74
CA GLN A 6 9.07 -18.50 -8.24
C GLN A 6 9.57 -17.48 -9.28
N ARG A 7 9.51 -17.81 -10.57
CA ARG A 7 9.89 -16.87 -11.64
C ARG A 7 8.94 -15.67 -11.67
N ILE A 8 7.62 -15.87 -11.58
CA ILE A 8 6.63 -14.79 -11.55
C ILE A 8 6.93 -13.80 -10.41
N LYS A 9 7.09 -14.33 -9.20
CA LYS A 9 7.36 -13.53 -7.99
C LYS A 9 8.67 -12.73 -8.14
N ARG A 10 9.73 -13.37 -8.62
CA ARG A 10 11.04 -12.74 -8.83
C ARG A 10 11.02 -11.69 -9.95
N SER A 11 10.36 -11.99 -11.06
CA SER A 11 10.20 -11.06 -12.18
C SER A 11 9.45 -9.81 -11.75
N PHE A 12 8.38 -9.96 -10.97
CA PHE A 12 7.65 -8.81 -10.44
C PHE A 12 8.53 -7.92 -9.58
N LEU A 13 9.24 -8.51 -8.60
CA LEU A 13 10.12 -7.75 -7.72
C LEU A 13 11.27 -7.11 -8.49
N PHE A 14 11.88 -7.83 -9.43
CA PHE A 14 12.96 -7.32 -10.26
C PHE A 14 12.53 -6.09 -11.07
N ILE A 15 11.35 -6.13 -11.71
CA ILE A 15 10.86 -5.01 -12.51
C ILE A 15 10.41 -3.85 -11.60
N ALA A 16 9.67 -4.14 -10.52
CA ALA A 16 9.16 -3.10 -9.63
C ALA A 16 10.30 -2.34 -8.92
N PHE A 17 11.27 -3.07 -8.35
CA PHE A 17 12.45 -2.46 -7.73
C PHE A 17 13.37 -1.86 -8.78
N GLY A 18 13.66 -2.59 -9.86
CA GLY A 18 14.58 -2.17 -10.91
C GLY A 18 14.15 -0.86 -11.57
N LEU A 19 12.88 -0.72 -11.96
CA LEU A 19 12.37 0.51 -12.55
C LEU A 19 12.38 1.67 -11.55
N SER A 20 11.83 1.50 -10.35
CA SER A 20 11.77 2.59 -9.37
C SER A 20 13.16 3.05 -8.93
N TRP A 21 14.05 2.12 -8.62
CA TRP A 21 15.40 2.46 -8.15
C TRP A 21 16.29 2.96 -9.28
N SER A 22 16.03 2.59 -10.54
CA SER A 22 16.67 3.24 -11.69
C SER A 22 16.26 4.70 -11.82
N MET A 23 14.98 5.04 -11.59
CA MET A 23 14.54 6.45 -11.57
C MET A 23 15.24 7.24 -10.46
N VAL A 24 15.40 6.63 -9.28
CA VAL A 24 16.17 7.20 -8.16
C VAL A 24 17.64 7.43 -8.56
N ALA A 25 18.29 6.41 -9.11
CA ALA A 25 19.69 6.48 -9.50
C ALA A 25 19.95 7.51 -10.62
N LEU A 26 19.03 7.60 -11.59
CA LEU A 26 19.11 8.59 -12.65
C LEU A 26 19.01 10.02 -12.11
N LEU A 27 18.11 10.28 -11.16
CA LEU A 27 18.00 11.60 -10.54
C LEU A 27 19.25 11.96 -9.74
N LEU A 28 19.86 10.99 -9.04
CA LEU A 28 21.14 11.20 -8.34
C LEU A 28 22.29 11.51 -9.31
N ALA A 29 22.32 10.86 -10.48
CA ALA A 29 23.33 11.09 -11.50
C ALA A 29 23.11 12.41 -12.28
N ARG A 30 21.85 12.85 -12.41
CA ARG A 30 21.42 14.02 -13.17
C ARG A 30 20.41 14.85 -12.37
N PRO A 31 20.88 15.58 -11.35
CA PRO A 31 20.01 16.39 -10.48
C PRO A 31 19.40 17.60 -11.20
N ASP A 32 19.86 17.91 -12.41
CA ASP A 32 19.31 18.93 -13.30
C ASP A 32 17.93 18.55 -13.88
N LEU A 33 17.54 17.28 -13.81
CA LEU A 33 16.29 16.79 -14.36
C LEU A 33 15.09 17.04 -13.43
N PRO A 34 13.88 17.27 -13.98
CA PRO A 34 12.68 17.54 -13.19
C PRO A 34 12.25 16.33 -12.33
N PRO A 35 12.37 16.37 -10.98
CA PRO A 35 12.22 15.20 -10.11
C PRO A 35 10.79 14.63 -10.08
N GLN A 36 9.78 15.47 -10.28
CA GLN A 36 8.37 15.07 -10.25
C GLN A 36 8.00 13.98 -11.27
N TYR A 37 8.59 13.99 -12.46
CA TYR A 37 8.32 12.95 -13.47
C TYR A 37 8.96 11.62 -13.08
N PHE A 38 10.20 11.65 -12.58
CA PHE A 38 10.90 10.46 -12.10
C PHE A 38 10.19 9.84 -10.90
N LEU A 39 9.67 10.66 -9.98
CA LEU A 39 8.85 10.20 -8.87
C LEU A 39 7.58 9.51 -9.36
N PHE A 40 6.87 10.12 -10.32
CA PHE A 40 5.67 9.51 -10.91
C PHE A 40 5.97 8.13 -11.51
N PHE A 41 7.01 8.01 -12.34
CA PHE A 41 7.40 6.73 -12.92
C PHE A 41 7.88 5.72 -11.87
N ALA A 42 8.59 6.19 -10.83
CA ALA A 42 8.99 5.34 -9.72
C ALA A 42 7.76 4.75 -9.01
N CYS A 43 6.75 5.57 -8.70
CA CYS A 43 5.50 5.14 -8.06
C CYS A 43 4.61 4.27 -8.96
N LEU A 44 4.68 4.45 -10.28
CA LEU A 44 3.93 3.65 -11.26
C LEU A 44 4.49 2.23 -11.45
N ALA A 45 5.78 2.03 -11.14
CA ALA A 45 6.48 0.79 -11.43
C ALA A 45 5.85 -0.50 -10.87
N PRO A 46 5.30 -0.54 -9.63
CA PRO A 46 4.63 -1.75 -9.14
C PRO A 46 3.41 -2.14 -9.98
N ALA A 47 2.61 -1.17 -10.43
CA ALA A 47 1.47 -1.43 -11.30
C ALA A 47 1.91 -1.91 -12.70
N VAL A 48 2.93 -1.26 -13.28
CA VAL A 48 3.51 -1.66 -14.58
C VAL A 48 4.10 -3.06 -14.50
N SER A 49 4.81 -3.37 -13.41
CA SER A 49 5.37 -4.70 -13.16
C SER A 49 4.28 -5.77 -13.12
N ALA A 50 3.15 -5.50 -12.44
CA ALA A 50 2.01 -6.39 -12.41
C ALA A 50 1.42 -6.63 -13.81
N VAL A 51 1.27 -5.58 -14.63
CA VAL A 51 0.76 -5.71 -16.01
C VAL A 51 1.70 -6.55 -16.86
N ILE A 52 2.99 -6.20 -16.90
CA ILE A 52 3.99 -6.91 -17.72
C ILE A 52 4.05 -8.39 -17.34
N VAL A 53 4.16 -8.68 -16.04
CA VAL A 53 4.31 -10.07 -15.59
C VAL A 53 3.01 -10.85 -15.81
N HIS A 54 1.84 -10.27 -15.50
CA HIS A 54 0.57 -10.96 -15.69
C HIS A 54 0.31 -11.27 -17.16
N GLU A 55 0.38 -10.29 -18.05
CA GLU A 55 0.09 -10.47 -19.47
C GLU A 55 1.14 -11.33 -20.19
N SER A 56 2.37 -11.38 -19.69
CA SER A 56 3.39 -12.30 -20.21
C SER A 56 3.20 -13.76 -19.78
N THR A 57 2.38 -14.01 -18.75
CA THR A 57 2.21 -15.34 -18.15
C THR A 57 0.79 -15.88 -18.28
N THR A 58 -0.20 -15.02 -18.50
CA THR A 58 -1.60 -15.37 -18.69
C THR A 58 -2.13 -14.75 -20.00
N ASN A 59 -3.10 -15.42 -20.63
CA ASN A 59 -3.77 -14.91 -21.84
C ASN A 59 -4.94 -13.95 -21.51
N HIS A 60 -5.02 -13.46 -20.27
CA HIS A 60 -6.13 -12.63 -19.81
C HIS A 60 -5.61 -11.28 -19.32
N SER A 61 -6.40 -10.23 -19.53
CA SER A 61 -6.07 -8.90 -19.02
C SER A 61 -6.02 -8.92 -17.49
N LEU A 62 -5.04 -8.21 -16.93
CA LEU A 62 -4.90 -7.98 -15.48
C LEU A 62 -6.19 -7.42 -14.88
N ALA A 63 -6.97 -6.63 -15.62
CA ALA A 63 -8.24 -6.08 -15.15
C ALA A 63 -9.25 -7.16 -14.68
N HIS A 64 -9.21 -8.35 -15.29
CA HIS A 64 -10.06 -9.48 -14.89
C HIS A 64 -9.57 -10.20 -13.63
N SER A 65 -8.26 -10.18 -13.37
CA SER A 65 -7.68 -10.79 -12.19
C SER A 65 -7.60 -9.82 -11.01
N LEU A 66 -7.68 -8.51 -11.24
CA LEU A 66 -7.76 -7.50 -10.19
C LEU A 66 -9.15 -7.42 -9.57
N PHE A 67 -9.18 -7.14 -8.27
CA PHE A 67 -10.40 -6.90 -7.50
C PHE A 67 -11.01 -5.51 -7.83
N LEU A 68 -11.25 -5.22 -9.12
CA LEU A 68 -11.73 -3.91 -9.58
C LEU A 68 -13.24 -3.89 -9.85
N THR A 69 -13.87 -5.06 -10.00
CA THR A 69 -15.27 -5.18 -10.43
C THR A 69 -16.24 -5.54 -9.30
N ALA A 70 -15.78 -5.60 -8.06
CA ALA A 70 -16.64 -5.95 -6.92
C ALA A 70 -17.63 -4.83 -6.60
N LYS A 71 -18.89 -5.21 -6.37
CA LYS A 71 -19.96 -4.28 -5.99
C LYS A 71 -19.68 -3.70 -4.60
N PRO A 72 -20.05 -2.43 -4.34
CA PRO A 72 -19.93 -1.85 -3.01
C PRO A 72 -20.69 -2.69 -1.98
N THR A 73 -20.01 -3.02 -0.88
CA THR A 73 -20.60 -3.70 0.28
C THR A 73 -20.59 -2.76 1.50
N PRO A 74 -21.38 -3.02 2.55
CA PRO A 74 -21.35 -2.19 3.77
C PRO A 74 -19.95 -2.09 4.39
N ALA A 75 -19.10 -3.11 4.19
CA ALA A 75 -17.71 -3.08 4.63
C ALA A 75 -16.86 -1.99 3.96
N TRP A 76 -17.27 -1.43 2.82
CA TRP A 76 -16.60 -0.27 2.21
C TRP A 76 -16.67 0.95 3.12
N VAL A 77 -17.73 1.08 3.94
CA VAL A 77 -17.86 2.18 4.90
C VAL A 77 -16.69 2.20 5.88
N LEU A 78 -16.12 1.04 6.24
CA LEU A 78 -14.96 0.96 7.13
C LEU A 78 -13.74 1.69 6.55
N SER A 79 -13.56 1.69 5.23
CA SER A 79 -12.44 2.39 4.58
C SER A 79 -12.53 3.91 4.69
N LEU A 80 -13.71 4.46 4.94
CA LEU A 80 -13.93 5.89 5.19
C LEU A 80 -14.00 6.18 6.68
N PHE A 81 -14.72 5.35 7.43
CA PHE A 81 -14.91 5.52 8.86
C PHE A 81 -13.58 5.51 9.62
N ILE A 82 -12.69 4.56 9.32
CA ILE A 82 -11.40 4.46 10.02
C ILE A 82 -10.56 5.73 9.81
N PRO A 83 -10.28 6.20 8.58
CA PRO A 83 -9.59 7.47 8.40
C PRO A 83 -10.30 8.66 9.05
N PHE A 84 -11.64 8.72 9.01
CA PHE A 84 -12.36 9.82 9.67
C PHE A 84 -12.17 9.85 11.18
N VAL A 85 -12.07 8.70 11.85
CA VAL A 85 -11.72 8.65 13.28
C VAL A 85 -10.33 9.23 13.52
N PHE A 86 -9.35 8.85 12.68
CA PHE A 86 -7.99 9.37 12.78
C PHE A 86 -7.92 10.89 12.51
N PHE A 87 -8.58 11.36 11.46
CA PHE A 87 -8.69 12.78 11.14
C PHE A 87 -9.43 13.56 12.24
N GLY A 88 -10.50 12.99 12.80
CA GLY A 88 -11.25 13.61 13.89
C GLY A 88 -10.38 13.85 15.11
N LEU A 89 -9.57 12.85 15.50
CA LEU A 89 -8.61 13.00 16.61
C LEU A 89 -7.56 14.07 16.30
N TYR A 90 -7.03 14.09 15.08
CA TYR A 90 -6.10 15.14 14.66
C TYR A 90 -6.72 16.54 14.72
N ILE A 91 -7.93 16.73 14.19
CA ILE A 91 -8.63 18.02 14.21
C ILE A 91 -8.96 18.47 15.63
N ILE A 92 -9.36 17.55 16.51
CA ILE A 92 -9.63 17.88 17.93
C ILE A 92 -8.35 18.34 18.63
N SER A 93 -7.22 17.70 18.35
CA SER A 93 -5.93 18.08 18.92
C SER A 93 -5.35 19.35 18.30
N PHE A 94 -5.62 19.62 17.01
CA PHE A 94 -5.09 20.76 16.24
C PHE A 94 -6.22 21.50 15.51
N PRO A 95 -7.12 22.17 16.24
CA PRO A 95 -8.30 22.81 15.63
C PRO A 95 -7.94 23.94 14.66
N ASN A 96 -6.78 24.58 14.84
CA ASN A 96 -6.31 25.66 13.97
C ASN A 96 -5.82 25.17 12.60
N GLU A 97 -5.53 23.87 12.46
CA GLU A 97 -5.13 23.25 11.20
C GLU A 97 -6.34 22.74 10.40
N PHE A 98 -7.54 22.89 10.97
CA PHE A 98 -8.80 22.55 10.30
C PHE A 98 -9.01 23.40 9.05
N GLY A 99 -9.34 22.74 7.93
CA GLY A 99 -9.59 23.40 6.64
C GLY A 99 -8.34 23.62 5.78
N VAL A 100 -7.14 23.30 6.29
CA VAL A 100 -5.91 23.28 5.49
C VAL A 100 -5.89 21.98 4.66
N PHE A 101 -6.64 21.98 3.56
CA PHE A 101 -6.64 20.86 2.62
C PHE A 101 -5.53 21.06 1.60
N HIS A 102 -4.45 20.28 1.71
CA HIS A 102 -3.34 20.41 0.78
C HIS A 102 -3.61 19.65 -0.51
N GLN A 103 -3.56 20.32 -1.66
CA GLN A 103 -3.87 19.75 -2.99
C GLN A 103 -3.11 18.44 -3.31
N TRP A 104 -1.97 18.17 -2.68
CA TRP A 104 -1.19 16.95 -2.90
C TRP A 104 -1.83 15.67 -2.35
N TRP A 105 -2.89 15.76 -1.54
CA TRP A 105 -3.68 14.60 -1.12
C TRP A 105 -4.18 13.78 -2.32
N PHE A 106 -4.58 14.45 -3.39
CA PHE A 106 -5.08 13.81 -4.60
C PHE A 106 -3.97 12.99 -5.26
N TYR A 107 -2.76 13.54 -5.39
CA TYR A 107 -1.62 12.81 -5.94
C TYR A 107 -1.26 11.58 -5.12
N LEU A 108 -1.30 11.67 -3.79
CA LEU A 108 -1.08 10.51 -2.92
C LEU A 108 -2.13 9.42 -3.12
N PHE A 109 -3.38 9.78 -3.36
CA PHE A 109 -4.42 8.81 -3.64
C PHE A 109 -4.13 8.04 -4.95
N PHE A 110 -3.73 8.71 -6.02
CA PHE A 110 -3.34 8.04 -7.28
C PHE A 110 -2.09 7.17 -7.11
N ILE A 111 -1.09 7.66 -6.40
CA ILE A 111 0.10 6.88 -6.07
C ILE A 111 -0.32 5.62 -5.33
N THR A 112 -1.16 5.76 -4.31
CA THR A 112 -1.64 4.62 -3.52
C THR A 112 -2.41 3.63 -4.38
N ALA A 113 -3.23 4.07 -5.34
CA ALA A 113 -3.90 3.17 -6.28
C ALA A 113 -2.89 2.32 -7.07
N PHE A 114 -1.81 2.91 -7.60
CA PHE A 114 -0.77 2.16 -8.30
C PHE A 114 -0.06 1.14 -7.39
N LEU A 115 0.21 1.53 -6.15
CA LEU A 115 0.80 0.65 -5.15
C LEU A 115 -0.13 -0.53 -4.83
N GLU A 116 -1.40 -0.26 -4.59
CA GLU A 116 -2.39 -1.29 -4.26
C GLU A 116 -2.57 -2.29 -5.41
N ILE A 117 -2.60 -1.82 -6.66
CA ILE A 117 -2.66 -2.68 -7.87
C ILE A 117 -1.45 -3.63 -7.90
N GLY A 118 -0.23 -3.11 -7.77
CA GLY A 118 0.99 -3.92 -7.86
C GLY A 118 1.14 -4.89 -6.69
N TRP A 119 1.12 -4.37 -5.46
CA TRP A 119 1.48 -5.13 -4.26
C TRP A 119 0.38 -6.08 -3.80
N ARG A 120 -0.87 -5.61 -3.67
CA ARG A 120 -1.97 -6.41 -3.11
C ARG A 120 -2.88 -6.98 -4.19
N GLY A 121 -3.07 -6.24 -5.28
CA GLY A 121 -3.85 -6.66 -6.43
C GLY A 121 -3.24 -7.84 -7.17
N PHE A 122 -1.92 -7.82 -7.36
CA PHE A 122 -1.17 -8.85 -8.07
C PHE A 122 -0.26 -9.66 -7.14
N PHE A 123 0.77 -9.04 -6.56
CA PHE A 123 1.87 -9.79 -5.95
C PHE A 123 1.44 -10.60 -4.72
N GLN A 124 0.53 -10.08 -3.90
CA GLN A 124 0.02 -10.80 -2.73
C GLN A 124 -0.76 -12.09 -3.08
N LYS A 125 -1.44 -12.12 -4.22
CA LYS A 125 -2.07 -13.35 -4.74
C LYS A 125 -1.02 -14.37 -5.17
N GLU A 126 0.01 -13.87 -5.84
CA GLU A 126 1.13 -14.70 -6.30
C GLU A 126 2.02 -15.22 -5.16
N LEU A 127 1.98 -14.64 -3.96
CA LEU A 127 2.75 -15.15 -2.82
C LEU A 127 2.39 -16.59 -2.45
N GLU A 128 1.11 -16.99 -2.61
CA GLU A 128 0.60 -18.34 -2.27
C GLU A 128 0.89 -18.76 -0.82
N VAL A 129 1.06 -17.79 0.07
CA VAL A 129 1.30 -18.02 1.49
C VAL A 129 -0.05 -18.19 2.19
N PRO A 130 -0.32 -19.35 2.84
CA PRO A 130 -1.63 -19.60 3.43
C PRO A 130 -1.88 -18.81 4.72
N SER A 131 -0.82 -18.32 5.35
CA SER A 131 -0.91 -17.48 6.54
C SER A 131 -1.17 -16.02 6.16
N PHE A 132 -2.33 -15.50 6.59
CA PHE A 132 -2.71 -14.09 6.44
C PHE A 132 -1.63 -13.14 6.95
N TRP A 133 -1.11 -13.41 8.16
CA TRP A 133 -0.10 -12.57 8.80
C TRP A 133 1.22 -12.60 8.06
N LEU A 134 1.69 -13.80 7.70
CA LEU A 134 2.95 -13.93 6.98
C LEU A 134 2.86 -13.26 5.60
N SER A 135 1.74 -13.43 4.89
CA SER A 135 1.48 -12.76 3.62
C SER A 135 1.48 -11.24 3.78
N SER A 136 0.71 -10.71 4.75
CA SER A 136 0.59 -9.27 4.98
C SER A 136 1.91 -8.62 5.41
N ILE A 137 2.64 -9.23 6.34
CA ILE A 137 3.95 -8.73 6.80
C ILE A 137 4.95 -8.76 5.65
N THR A 138 4.98 -9.82 4.84
CA THR A 138 5.86 -9.90 3.67
C THR A 138 5.62 -8.74 2.72
N ILE A 139 4.36 -8.43 2.44
CA ILE A 139 3.99 -7.27 1.62
C ILE A 139 4.44 -5.95 2.26
N GLY A 140 4.19 -5.77 3.56
CA GLY A 140 4.59 -4.55 4.29
C GLY A 140 6.10 -4.32 4.28
N VAL A 141 6.89 -5.36 4.53
CA VAL A 141 8.36 -5.31 4.48
C VAL A 141 8.84 -4.93 3.08
N LEU A 142 8.33 -5.61 2.04
CA LEU A 142 8.77 -5.36 0.68
C LEU A 142 8.41 -3.94 0.20
N MET A 143 7.23 -3.44 0.57
CA MET A 143 6.87 -2.04 0.31
C MET A 143 7.78 -1.05 1.02
N ALA A 144 8.07 -1.28 2.30
CA ALA A 144 8.96 -0.41 3.06
C ALA A 144 10.35 -0.36 2.41
N CYS A 145 10.93 -1.53 2.11
CA CYS A 145 12.22 -1.62 1.42
C CYS A 145 12.19 -0.94 0.04
N TRP A 146 11.12 -1.14 -0.73
CA TRP A 146 10.96 -0.51 -2.04
C TRP A 146 10.88 1.02 -1.93
N ALA A 147 10.12 1.53 -0.96
CA ALA A 147 9.86 2.96 -0.78
C ALA A 147 11.07 3.72 -0.23
N THR A 148 11.94 3.09 0.57
CA THR A 148 13.03 3.77 1.27
C THR A 148 13.91 4.64 0.37
N PRO A 149 14.51 4.14 -0.74
CA PRO A 149 15.34 4.99 -1.60
C PRO A 149 14.57 6.13 -2.26
N ILE A 150 13.30 5.90 -2.60
CA ILE A 150 12.41 6.91 -3.19
C ILE A 150 12.17 8.03 -2.18
N LEU A 151 11.83 7.67 -0.94
CA LEU A 151 11.57 8.62 0.14
C LEU A 151 12.82 9.44 0.49
N VAL A 152 13.99 8.82 0.54
CA VAL A 152 15.25 9.52 0.84
C VAL A 152 15.62 10.51 -0.28
N VAL A 153 15.59 10.08 -1.55
CA VAL A 153 16.12 10.89 -2.65
C VAL A 153 15.14 11.97 -3.10
N PHE A 154 13.84 11.67 -3.18
CA PHE A 154 12.86 12.64 -3.68
C PHE A 154 12.36 13.62 -2.63
N PHE A 155 12.42 13.25 -1.33
CA PHE A 155 11.87 14.06 -0.25
C PHE A 155 12.88 14.46 0.82
N GLY A 156 14.12 13.93 0.78
CA GLY A 156 15.17 14.30 1.73
C GLY A 156 14.79 14.02 3.18
N LEU A 157 14.01 12.97 3.43
CA LEU A 157 13.48 12.68 4.76
C LEU A 157 14.60 12.34 5.75
N SER A 158 14.45 12.82 6.98
CA SER A 158 15.29 12.40 8.11
C SER A 158 15.04 10.95 8.49
N ASP A 159 16.00 10.33 9.19
CA ASP A 159 15.91 8.94 9.65
C ASP A 159 14.63 8.67 10.47
N PHE A 160 14.22 9.63 11.30
CA PHE A 160 13.00 9.52 12.09
C PHE A 160 11.74 9.42 11.21
N HIS A 161 11.61 10.29 10.20
CA HIS A 161 10.47 10.24 9.27
C HIS A 161 10.51 9.00 8.38
N LEU A 162 11.71 8.57 7.96
CA LEU A 162 11.88 7.34 7.19
C LEU A 162 11.43 6.11 7.98
N LEU A 163 11.78 6.06 9.27
CA LEU A 163 11.33 5.00 10.18
C LEU A 163 9.80 5.02 10.35
N ALA A 164 9.19 6.20 10.44
CA ALA A 164 7.73 6.33 10.48
C ALA A 164 7.06 5.75 9.21
N PHE A 165 7.56 6.05 8.01
CA PHE A 165 7.05 5.44 6.78
C PHE A 165 7.23 3.92 6.74
N ALA A 166 8.38 3.41 7.20
CA ALA A 166 8.62 1.97 7.25
C ALA A 166 7.61 1.28 8.18
N PHE A 167 7.38 1.82 9.38
CA PHE A 167 6.36 1.31 10.29
C PHE A 167 4.96 1.44 9.73
N PHE A 168 4.65 2.53 9.03
CA PHE A 168 3.37 2.71 8.37
C PHE A 168 3.10 1.59 7.37
N PHE A 169 4.03 1.32 6.44
CA PHE A 169 3.85 0.26 5.44
C PHE A 169 3.70 -1.14 6.07
N LEU A 170 4.41 -1.39 7.17
CA LEU A 170 4.28 -2.64 7.94
C LEU A 170 2.90 -2.77 8.59
N LEU A 171 2.44 -1.73 9.29
CA LEU A 171 1.20 -1.76 10.07
C LEU A 171 -0.05 -1.64 9.20
N ILE A 172 0.00 -0.92 8.08
CA ILE A 172 -1.18 -0.78 7.20
C ILE A 172 -1.43 -2.03 6.36
N ALA A 173 -0.45 -2.92 6.22
CA ALA A 173 -0.52 -4.07 5.32
C ALA A 173 -1.63 -5.07 5.70
N ALA A 174 -1.75 -5.44 6.99
CA ALA A 174 -2.76 -6.39 7.43
C ALA A 174 -4.20 -5.82 7.37
N PRO A 175 -4.49 -4.60 7.88
CA PRO A 175 -5.81 -3.99 7.73
C PRO A 175 -6.24 -3.84 6.26
N SER A 176 -5.33 -3.43 5.39
CA SER A 176 -5.54 -3.33 3.95
C SER A 176 -5.89 -4.69 3.33
N THR A 177 -5.09 -5.72 3.62
CA THR A 177 -5.33 -7.09 3.15
C THR A 177 -6.68 -7.62 3.63
N PHE A 178 -7.05 -7.34 4.88
CA PHE A 178 -8.32 -7.77 5.44
C PHE A 178 -9.50 -7.08 4.75
N LEU A 179 -9.44 -5.77 4.52
CA LEU A 179 -10.48 -5.05 3.76
C LEU A 179 -10.63 -5.60 2.34
N ILE A 180 -9.52 -5.89 1.64
CA ILE A 180 -9.58 -6.52 0.32
C ILE A 180 -10.23 -7.89 0.41
N SER A 181 -9.88 -8.70 1.42
CA SER A 181 -10.45 -10.04 1.63
C SER A 181 -11.96 -9.98 1.85
N LEU A 182 -12.42 -9.00 2.64
CA LEU A 182 -13.82 -8.83 3.02
C LEU A 182 -14.66 -8.26 1.86
N THR A 183 -14.12 -7.29 1.12
CA THR A 183 -14.86 -6.57 0.08
C THR A 183 -14.65 -7.14 -1.32
N LYS A 184 -13.63 -7.98 -1.50
CA LYS A 184 -13.12 -8.42 -2.80
C LYS A 184 -12.86 -7.24 -3.75
N SER A 185 -12.45 -6.10 -3.19
CA SER A 185 -12.21 -4.84 -3.90
C SER A 185 -10.89 -4.21 -3.48
N LEU A 186 -10.13 -3.63 -4.42
CA LEU A 186 -8.94 -2.81 -4.10
C LEU A 186 -9.31 -1.38 -3.65
N PHE A 187 -10.49 -0.89 -4.02
CA PHE A 187 -10.88 0.49 -3.74
C PHE A 187 -10.90 0.81 -2.24
N PRO A 188 -11.52 0.00 -1.35
CA PRO A 188 -11.50 0.25 0.09
C PRO A 188 -10.10 0.32 0.68
N SER A 189 -9.20 -0.56 0.22
CA SER A 189 -7.80 -0.54 0.65
C SER A 189 -7.08 0.72 0.19
N THR A 190 -7.29 1.13 -1.06
CA THR A 190 -6.74 2.36 -1.64
C THR A 190 -7.18 3.59 -0.87
N ILE A 191 -8.47 3.65 -0.51
CA ILE A 191 -9.05 4.75 0.28
C ILE A 191 -8.44 4.77 1.68
N LEU A 192 -8.45 3.64 2.40
CA LEU A 192 -7.89 3.53 3.74
C LEU A 192 -6.41 3.96 3.75
N ASN A 193 -5.60 3.33 2.90
CA ASN A 193 -4.17 3.54 2.84
C ASN A 193 -3.85 4.98 2.40
N GLY A 194 -4.54 5.51 1.38
CA GLY A 194 -4.31 6.85 0.86
C GLY A 194 -4.61 7.95 1.88
N PHE A 195 -5.72 7.85 2.60
CA PHE A 195 -6.05 8.83 3.64
C PHE A 195 -5.12 8.76 4.85
N LEU A 196 -4.76 7.55 5.30
CA LEU A 196 -3.84 7.41 6.44
C LEU A 196 -2.41 7.79 6.09
N LEU A 197 -1.99 7.57 4.84
CA LEU A 197 -0.71 8.06 4.31
C LEU A 197 -0.70 9.59 4.25
N TYR A 198 -1.78 10.20 3.76
CA TYR A 198 -1.95 11.66 3.76
C TYR A 198 -1.89 12.22 5.18
N LEU A 199 -2.58 11.60 6.14
CA LEU A 199 -2.52 12.02 7.54
C LEU A 199 -1.10 11.89 8.11
N LEU A 200 -0.40 10.77 7.86
CA LEU A 200 0.98 10.57 8.31
C LEU A 200 1.89 11.73 7.89
N THR A 201 1.78 12.17 6.64
CA THR A 201 2.56 13.29 6.11
C THR A 201 2.23 14.65 6.74
N LEU A 202 1.01 14.85 7.26
CA LEU A 202 0.67 16.06 8.05
C LEU A 202 1.27 16.00 9.45
N LEU A 203 1.44 14.80 10.01
CA LEU A 203 1.89 14.60 11.39
C LEU A 203 3.40 14.77 11.59
N PHE A 204 4.19 15.01 10.54
CA PHE A 204 5.65 15.19 10.67
C PHE A 204 6.06 16.44 11.44
N THR A 205 5.19 17.45 11.53
CA THR A 205 5.43 18.61 12.39
C THR A 205 5.04 18.37 13.85
N HIS A 206 4.40 17.23 14.17
CA HIS A 206 3.74 16.97 15.45
C HIS A 206 4.12 15.59 16.01
N SER A 207 5.30 15.50 16.65
CA SER A 207 5.85 14.23 17.16
C SER A 207 4.91 13.46 18.09
N ASP A 208 4.19 14.17 18.96
CA ASP A 208 3.31 13.55 19.96
C ASP A 208 2.12 12.86 19.29
N MET A 209 1.56 13.49 18.25
CA MET A 209 0.47 12.89 17.47
C MET A 209 0.93 11.75 16.57
N LEU A 210 2.19 11.78 16.13
CA LEU A 210 2.76 10.66 15.39
C LEU A 210 2.78 9.40 16.25
N VAL A 211 3.07 9.51 17.56
CA VAL A 211 2.96 8.39 18.51
C VAL A 211 1.50 7.91 18.64
N VAL A 212 0.54 8.83 18.81
CA VAL A 212 -0.89 8.50 18.88
C VAL A 212 -1.36 7.80 17.61
N PHE A 213 -0.95 8.29 16.43
CA PHE A 213 -1.26 7.71 15.14
C PHE A 213 -0.78 6.26 15.03
N PHE A 214 0.47 5.97 15.45
CA PHE A 214 0.98 4.61 15.45
C PHE A 214 0.30 3.71 16.49
N ALA A 215 -0.07 4.25 17.66
CA ALA A 215 -0.86 3.51 18.64
C ALA A 215 -2.24 3.11 18.08
N LEU A 216 -2.90 4.01 17.34
CA LEU A 216 -4.16 3.71 16.66
C LEU A 216 -3.99 2.69 15.53
N LEU A 217 -2.89 2.74 14.77
CA LEU A 217 -2.57 1.72 13.77
C LEU A 217 -2.32 0.35 14.40
N LEU A 218 -1.65 0.30 15.56
CA LEU A 218 -1.48 -0.93 16.33
C LEU A 218 -2.82 -1.47 16.83
N MET A 219 -3.69 -0.60 17.35
CA MET A 219 -5.05 -0.97 17.73
C MET A 219 -5.85 -1.52 16.54
N LEU A 220 -5.73 -0.89 15.37
CA LEU A 220 -6.35 -1.37 14.13
C LEU A 220 -5.85 -2.76 13.72
N ASN A 221 -4.55 -3.04 13.90
CA ASN A 221 -3.99 -4.38 13.72
C ASN A 221 -4.57 -5.37 14.73
N GLY A 222 -4.73 -4.99 16.00
CA GLY A 222 -5.39 -5.81 17.02
C GLY A 222 -6.83 -6.14 16.66
N ILE A 223 -7.61 -5.15 16.18
CA ILE A 223 -8.97 -5.37 15.68
C ILE A 223 -8.96 -6.30 14.46
N THR A 224 -8.04 -6.09 13.53
CA THR A 224 -7.87 -6.94 12.34
C THR A 224 -7.54 -8.38 12.73
N MET A 225 -6.72 -8.58 13.77
CA MET A 225 -6.39 -9.89 14.32
C MET A 225 -7.62 -10.61 14.85
N LEU A 226 -8.42 -9.93 15.67
CA LEU A 226 -9.65 -10.49 16.22
C LEU A 226 -10.65 -10.81 15.10
N ALA A 227 -10.82 -9.89 14.15
CA ALA A 227 -11.73 -10.07 13.02
C ALA A 227 -11.30 -11.24 12.12
N HIS A 228 -10.01 -11.37 11.83
CA HIS A 228 -9.49 -12.48 11.04
C HIS A 228 -9.60 -13.82 11.76
N ALA A 229 -9.43 -13.86 13.09
CA ALA A 229 -9.62 -15.08 13.88
C ALA A 229 -11.06 -15.60 13.80
N VAL A 230 -12.05 -14.69 13.75
CA VAL A 230 -13.47 -15.05 13.59
C VAL A 230 -13.80 -15.40 12.14
N PHE A 231 -13.20 -14.70 11.18
CA PHE A 231 -13.52 -14.87 9.76
C PHE A 231 -12.29 -15.21 8.89
N PRO A 232 -11.61 -16.34 9.15
CA PRO A 232 -10.37 -16.69 8.44
C PRO A 232 -10.61 -17.03 6.96
N HIS A 233 -11.82 -17.52 6.64
CA HIS A 233 -12.20 -17.95 5.30
C HIS A 233 -12.21 -16.80 4.27
N TYR A 234 -12.41 -15.54 4.67
CA TYR A 234 -12.37 -14.42 3.71
C TYR A 234 -11.01 -14.30 3.02
N PHE A 235 -9.93 -14.46 3.78
CA PHE A 235 -8.58 -14.39 3.22
C PHE A 235 -8.32 -15.55 2.25
N THR A 236 -8.66 -16.78 2.64
CA THR A 236 -8.39 -17.97 1.83
C THR A 236 -9.19 -17.93 0.52
N HIS A 237 -10.45 -17.49 0.55
CA HIS A 237 -11.26 -17.33 -0.65
C HIS A 237 -10.80 -16.19 -1.56
N ALA A 238 -10.23 -15.13 -1.02
CA ALA A 238 -9.74 -14.00 -1.82
C ALA A 238 -8.37 -14.28 -2.45
N PHE A 239 -7.42 -14.81 -1.69
CA PHE A 239 -6.02 -14.87 -2.09
C PHE A 239 -5.49 -16.27 -2.39
N ILE A 240 -6.15 -17.34 -1.93
CA ILE A 240 -5.66 -18.72 -2.08
C ILE A 240 -6.53 -19.54 -3.06
N ALA A 241 -7.71 -19.04 -3.47
CA ALA A 241 -8.66 -19.83 -4.24
C ALA A 241 -8.03 -20.51 -5.47
N LYS A 242 -8.22 -21.84 -5.54
CA LYS A 242 -7.53 -22.78 -6.42
C LYS A 242 -7.54 -22.32 -7.88
N ARG A 243 -6.35 -22.10 -8.45
CA ARG A 243 -6.14 -22.24 -9.91
C ARG A 243 -6.67 -23.63 -10.29
N LYS A 244 -7.81 -23.67 -10.99
CA LYS A 244 -8.26 -24.86 -11.73
C LYS A 244 -7.61 -24.81 -13.10
#